data_AF-A0A0N0H180-F1
#
_entry.id   AF-A0A0N0H180-F1
#
_cell.length_a   1.000
_cell.length_b   1.000
_cell.length_c   1.000
_cell.angle_alpha   90.00
_cell.angle_beta   90.00
_cell.angle_gamma   90.00
#
_symmetry.space_group_name_H-M   'P 1'
#
loop_
_entity.id
_entity.type
_entity.pdbx_description
1 polymer ?
#
loop_
_entity_poly.entity_id
_entity_poly.type
_entity_poly.pdbx_seq_one_letter_code
_entity_poly.pdbx_strand_id
1 'polypeptide(L)'
;MRARDGFLEWTLRADPKVGLRHVGKCMICWESCVDTRSADKARDWCLKHVGATGHTGFQVSAFEFFDAILTDHPSVNGTPPT
;
A
#
# COMPACT_ATOMS: atom_id res chain seq x y z
N MET A 1 -26.07 -24.52 -22.60
CA MET A 1 -25.75 -23.10 -22.27
C MET A 1 -24.62 -23.13 -21.26
N ARG A 2 -23.38 -22.80 -21.65
CA ARG A 2 -22.26 -22.66 -20.69
C ARG A 2 -22.10 -21.17 -20.40
N ALA A 3 -22.30 -20.79 -19.15
CA ALA A 3 -22.00 -19.44 -18.70
C ALA A 3 -20.51 -19.18 -18.90
N ARG A 4 -20.18 -18.13 -19.66
CA ARG A 4 -18.85 -17.53 -19.63
C ARG A 4 -18.75 -16.75 -18.33
N ASP A 5 -18.54 -17.42 -17.20
CA ASP A 5 -18.02 -16.77 -16.01
C ASP A 5 -16.52 -16.54 -16.25
N GLY A 6 -16.23 -15.61 -17.16
CA GLY A 6 -14.90 -15.04 -17.26
C GLY A 6 -14.73 -14.20 -16.00
N PHE A 7 -13.89 -14.66 -15.08
CA PHE A 7 -13.48 -13.83 -13.97
C PHE A 7 -12.93 -12.53 -14.53
N LEU A 8 -13.53 -11.42 -14.12
CA LEU A 8 -13.02 -10.09 -14.40
C LEU A 8 -11.57 -10.04 -13.92
N GLU A 9 -10.64 -9.76 -14.83
CA GLU A 9 -9.23 -9.63 -14.48
C GLU A 9 -8.99 -8.24 -13.87
N TRP A 10 -8.35 -8.21 -12.71
CA TRP A 10 -8.03 -6.97 -11.99
C TRP A 10 -6.52 -6.82 -11.89
N THR A 11 -6.05 -5.58 -11.99
CA THR A 11 -4.65 -5.21 -11.72
C THR A 11 -4.58 -4.18 -10.60
N LEU A 12 -3.43 -4.11 -9.94
CA LEU A 12 -3.15 -3.10 -8.91
C LEU A 12 -2.31 -1.98 -9.51
N ARG A 13 -2.74 -0.74 -9.31
CA ARG A 13 -1.97 0.45 -9.65
C ARG A 13 -1.64 1.22 -8.39
N ALA A 14 -0.35 1.47 -8.15
CA ALA A 14 0.07 2.31 -7.03
C ALA A 14 -0.54 3.71 -7.15
N ASP A 15 -1.03 4.29 -6.05
CA ASP A 15 -1.55 5.65 -6.01
C ASP A 15 -0.37 6.65 -6.06
N PRO A 16 -0.21 7.38 -7.19
CA PRO A 16 0.92 8.29 -7.36
C PRO A 16 0.82 9.54 -6.46
N LYS A 17 -0.37 9.85 -5.90
CA LYS A 17 -0.56 11.00 -5.02
C LYS A 17 -0.01 10.75 -3.63
N VAL A 18 -0.10 9.51 -3.15
CA VAL A 18 0.36 9.15 -1.80
C VAL A 18 1.84 8.75 -1.84
N GLY A 19 2.19 7.82 -2.74
CA GLY A 19 3.52 7.23 -2.90
C GLY A 19 3.95 6.36 -1.71
N LEU A 20 5.23 5.99 -1.68
CA LEU A 20 5.84 5.21 -0.59
C LEU A 20 5.76 5.95 0.75
N ARG A 21 5.24 5.26 1.77
CA ARG A 21 5.09 5.74 3.14
C ARG A 21 5.87 4.87 4.12
N HIS A 22 6.19 5.46 5.26
CA HIS A 22 6.91 4.81 6.36
C HIS A 22 6.17 5.04 7.67
N VAL A 23 6.16 4.00 8.51
CA VAL A 23 5.64 4.08 9.89
C VAL A 23 6.67 3.46 10.83
N GLY A 24 6.97 4.18 11.91
CA GLY A 24 7.67 3.67 13.08
C GLY A 24 6.65 3.15 14.09
N LYS A 25 6.93 1.98 14.68
CA LYS A 25 6.06 1.32 15.66
C LYS A 25 6.87 0.82 16.85
N CYS A 26 6.42 1.13 18.06
CA CYS A 26 6.97 0.57 19.28
C CYS A 26 6.46 -0.86 19.45
N MET A 27 7.35 -1.83 19.62
CA MET A 27 6.97 -3.25 19.75
C MET A 27 6.61 -3.64 21.18
N ILE A 28 6.71 -2.71 22.13
CA ILE A 28 6.37 -2.91 23.55
C ILE A 28 4.96 -2.40 23.83
N CYS A 29 4.69 -1.12 23.52
CA CYS A 29 3.37 -0.50 23.73
C CYS A 29 2.48 -0.45 22.48
N TRP A 30 2.98 -0.87 21.32
CA TRP A 30 2.25 -0.93 20.04
C TRP A 30 1.84 0.42 19.44
N GLU A 31 2.18 1.54 20.08
CA GLU A 31 2.03 2.87 19.51
C GLU A 31 2.83 3.02 18.21
N SER A 32 2.32 3.85 17.30
CA SER A 32 2.96 4.13 16.02
C SER A 32 2.86 5.60 15.67
N CYS A 33 3.81 6.09 14.88
CA CYS A 33 3.70 7.43 14.30
C CYS A 33 2.62 7.48 13.21
N VAL A 34 2.15 8.69 12.91
CA VAL A 34 1.46 8.96 11.64
C VAL A 34 2.41 8.65 10.49
N ASP A 35 1.89 8.05 9.43
CA ASP A 35 2.72 7.68 8.29
C ASP A 35 3.36 8.90 7.61
N THR A 36 4.57 8.72 7.09
CA THR A 36 5.41 9.79 6.55
C THR A 36 6.12 9.36 5.28
N ARG A 37 6.42 10.31 4.37
CA ARG A 37 7.22 10.02 3.16
C ARG A 37 8.69 9.74 3.46
N SER A 38 9.18 10.07 4.65
CA SER A 38 10.59 9.94 5.03
C SER A 38 10.79 8.82 6.05
N ALA A 39 11.64 7.85 5.69
CA ALA A 39 12.09 6.80 6.61
C ALA A 39 12.78 7.40 7.85
N ASP A 40 13.55 8.47 7.68
CA ASP A 40 14.26 9.12 8.78
C ASP A 40 13.28 9.78 9.75
N LYS A 41 12.21 10.41 9.27
CA LYS A 41 11.16 10.93 10.17
C LYS A 41 10.48 9.82 10.99
N ALA A 42 10.30 8.62 10.42
CA ALA A 42 9.77 7.48 11.15
C ALA A 42 10.76 6.97 12.21
N ARG A 43 12.06 6.93 11.87
CA ARG A 43 13.14 6.59 12.83
C ARG A 43 13.27 7.62 13.95
N ASP A 44 13.18 8.91 13.63
CA ASP A 44 13.21 10.00 14.59
C ASP A 44 12.06 9.90 15.60
N TRP A 45 10.87 9.47 15.16
CA TRP A 45 9.78 9.19 16.08
C TRP A 45 10.14 8.07 17.06
N CYS A 46 10.74 6.97 16.59
CA CYS A 46 11.19 5.88 17.48
C CYS A 46 12.23 6.38 18.50
N LEU A 47 13.20 7.19 18.06
CA LEU A 47 14.22 7.79 18.93
C LEU A 47 13.61 8.75 19.98
N LYS A 48 12.61 9.54 19.59
CA LYS A 48 11.86 10.38 20.54
C LYS A 48 11.03 9.53 21.50
N HIS A 49 10.43 8.45 21.01
CA HIS A 49 9.62 7.55 21.83
C HIS A 49 10.46 6.84 22.90
N VAL A 50 11.64 6.32 22.57
CA VAL A 50 12.55 5.74 23.59
C VAL A 50 12.96 6.79 24.63
N GLY A 51 13.19 8.04 24.21
CA GLY A 51 13.48 9.14 25.14
C GLY A 51 12.33 9.45 26.10
N ALA A 52 11.08 9.22 25.69
CA ALA A 52 9.89 9.49 26.50
C ALA A 52 9.48 8.30 27.39
N THR A 53 9.66 7.06 26.93
CA THR A 53 9.08 5.87 27.58
C THR A 53 10.13 4.86 28.06
N GLY A 54 11.37 4.95 27.59
CA GLY A 54 12.40 3.93 27.82
C GLY A 54 12.20 2.63 27.02
N HIS A 55 11.18 2.54 26.17
CA HIS A 55 10.97 1.38 25.31
C HIS A 55 12.06 1.28 24.25
N THR A 56 12.68 0.11 24.08
CA THR A 56 13.85 -0.07 23.19
C THR A 56 13.58 -0.92 21.94
N GLY A 57 12.43 -1.60 21.87
CA GLY A 57 12.04 -2.41 20.71
C GLY A 57 11.20 -1.62 19.71
N PHE A 58 11.69 -1.48 18.47
CA PHE A 58 11.00 -0.74 17.41
C PHE A 58 11.02 -1.48 16.07
N GLN A 59 9.96 -1.29 15.29
CA GLN A 59 9.86 -1.69 13.89
C GLN A 59 9.69 -0.43 13.03
N VAL A 60 10.37 -0.39 11.87
CA VAL A 60 10.10 0.59 10.82
C VAL A 60 9.68 -0.17 9.56
N SER A 61 8.50 0.14 9.07
CA SER A 61 7.91 -0.49 7.88
C SER A 61 7.73 0.52 6.77
N ALA A 62 7.92 0.08 5.52
CA ALA A 62 7.58 0.84 4.32
C ALA A 62 6.38 0.19 3.63
N PHE A 63 5.47 1.00 3.10
CA PHE A 63 4.27 0.53 2.41
C PHE A 63 3.77 1.53 1.37
N GLU A 64 2.99 1.03 0.41
CA GLU A 64 2.36 1.81 -0.66
C GLU A 64 0.86 1.55 -0.67
N PHE A 65 0.12 2.48 -1.27
CA PHE A 65 -1.32 2.36 -1.48
C PHE A 65 -1.58 2.01 -2.94
N PHE A 66 -2.56 1.15 -3.18
CA PHE A 66 -2.91 0.67 -4.51
C PHE A 66 -4.42 0.78 -4.72
N ASP A 67 -4.80 1.19 -5.93
CA ASP A 67 -6.15 1.07 -6.44
C ASP A 67 -6.26 -0.21 -7.28
N ALA A 68 -7.36 -0.95 -7.10
CA ALA A 68 -7.72 -2.04 -8.00
C ALA A 68 -8.38 -1.47 -9.25
N ILE A 69 -7.90 -1.87 -10.43
CA ILE A 69 -8.41 -1.44 -11.73
C ILE A 69 -8.79 -2.66 -12.53
N LEU A 70 -9.98 -2.64 -13.11
CA LEU A 70 -10.43 -3.68 -14.02
C LEU A 70 -9.61 -3.61 -15.32
N THR A 71 -9.00 -4.72 -15.72
CA THR A 71 -8.32 -4.83 -17.00
C THR A 71 -9.38 -4.86 -18.11
N ASP A 72 -9.37 -3.87 -19.00
CA ASP A 72 -10.25 -3.88 -20.18
C ASP A 72 -9.79 -5.02 -21.11
N HIS A 73 -10.65 -6.03 -21.28
CA HIS A 73 -10.46 -7.01 -22.33
C HIS A 73 -11.01 -6.44 -23.64
N PRO A 74 -10.23 -6.39 -24.73
CA PRO A 74 -10.78 -6.00 -26.02
C PRO A 74 -11.93 -6.94 -26.37
N SER A 75 -13.13 -6.36 -26.50
CA SER A 75 -14.33 -7.09 -26.89
C SER A 75 -14.08 -7.79 -28.23
N VAL A 76 -14.02 -9.11 -28.24
CA VAL A 76 -13.89 -9.92 -29.45
C VAL A 76 -15.23 -9.91 -30.19
N ASN A 77 -15.58 -8.77 -30.78
CA ASN A 77 -16.60 -8.66 -31.82
C ASN A 77 -15.93 -8.08 -33.06
N GLY A 78 -15.15 -8.94 -33.74
CA GLY A 78 -14.75 -8.68 -35.11
C GLY A 78 -15.96 -8.81 -36.02
N THR A 79 -16.44 -7.68 -36.54
CA THR A 79 -17.34 -7.68 -37.70
C THR A 79 -16.49 -7.32 -38.92
N PRO A 80 -16.37 -8.20 -39.94
CA PRO A 80 -15.65 -7.86 -41.16
C PRO A 80 -16.34 -6.70 -41.91
N PRO A 81 -15.59 -5.80 -42.58
CA PRO A 81 -16.19 -4.81 -43.45
C PRO A 81 -16.89 -5.52 -44.62
N THR A 82 -18.13 -5.12 -44.90
CA THR A 82 -18.84 -5.45 -46.15
C THR A 82 -19.11 -4.17 -46.91
#